data_AF-A0AAV2RHK2-F1
#
_entry.id   AF-A0AAV2RHK2-F1
#
_cell.length_a   1.000
_cell.length_b   1.000
_cell.length_c   1.000
_cell.angle_alpha   90.00
_cell.angle_beta   90.00
_cell.angle_gamma   90.00
#
_symmetry.space_group_name_H-M   'P 1'
#
loop_
_entity.id
_entity.type
_entity.pdbx_description
1 polymer ?
#
loop_
_entity_poly.entity_id
_entity_poly.type
_entity_poly.pdbx_seq_one_letter_code
_entity_poly.pdbx_strand_id
1 'polypeptide(L)'
;MPKNTINMRVTTMDAELEFSVQSNTKGKQLFDQVVKTIGLREIWFFGLQYVDSKGYTSWLNLEKKVTDQVGGKKSKTLEFKFRAKFFPHDVGEELIQDITLRLFYLQVKTAILADEYFCPPETSVLLASYAVQVKYGDFIEGYHSPGFLANDRLLPSRVLNQFQIKREEWEDKITKWFKEHRGMYREDAMMEYLKLAQDTEMYGVNYFEIQNKNKTPLWIGVDSMGINFYPKDDKLTPKIGFPWAEIRNITFRDKKFTIKPIDKKTADFVFFAPHASMNKTVLALCMGNHNLYQQRAKPDTIEVQQMKEQAREEKMSKRQQRDKLLEQIEAREAAEKRQTQFEERVRELTEEVTQRQGTGGS
;
A
#
# COMPACT_ATOMS: atom_id res chain seq x y z
N MET A 1 -11.23 38.31 -5.43
CA MET A 1 -11.23 36.84 -5.61
C MET A 1 -12.01 36.50 -6.89
N PRO A 2 -11.54 35.58 -7.74
CA PRO A 2 -12.30 35.18 -8.93
C PRO A 2 -13.64 34.56 -8.49
N LYS A 3 -14.75 35.00 -9.08
CA LYS A 3 -16.14 34.78 -8.61
C LYS A 3 -16.66 33.32 -8.65
N ASN A 4 -15.82 32.27 -8.72
CA ASN A 4 -16.30 30.88 -8.76
C ASN A 4 -15.23 29.81 -8.43
N THR A 5 -14.43 30.02 -7.37
CA THR A 5 -13.50 29.00 -6.87
C THR A 5 -14.19 28.03 -5.89
N ILE A 6 -13.74 26.78 -5.88
CA ILE A 6 -14.23 25.71 -5.00
C ILE A 6 -13.02 25.11 -4.29
N ASN A 7 -13.14 24.96 -2.97
CA ASN A 7 -12.12 24.32 -2.16
C ASN A 7 -12.29 22.80 -2.21
N MET A 8 -11.19 22.09 -2.40
CA MET A 8 -11.14 20.65 -2.48
C MET A 8 -10.04 20.14 -1.56
N ARG A 9 -10.34 19.14 -0.74
CA ARG A 9 -9.39 18.43 0.09
C ARG A 9 -9.16 17.04 -0.50
N VAL A 10 -7.91 16.68 -0.73
CA VAL A 10 -7.50 15.37 -1.20
C VAL A 10 -6.62 14.73 -0.13
N THR A 11 -7.10 13.63 0.46
CA THR A 11 -6.35 12.86 1.45
C THR A 11 -5.69 11.68 0.75
N THR A 12 -4.35 11.64 0.71
CA THR A 12 -3.58 10.46 0.29
C THR A 12 -3.55 9.43 1.45
N MET A 13 -2.59 8.50 1.46
CA MET A 13 -2.38 7.63 2.62
C MET A 13 -1.53 8.30 3.71
N ASP A 14 -0.80 9.35 3.38
CA ASP A 14 0.26 9.95 4.19
C ASP A 14 0.24 11.50 4.24
N ALA A 15 -0.69 12.14 3.52
CA ALA A 15 -0.80 13.58 3.44
C ALA A 15 -2.25 14.05 3.20
N GLU A 16 -2.53 15.29 3.59
CA GLU A 16 -3.73 16.03 3.18
C GLU A 16 -3.30 17.21 2.31
N LEU A 17 -3.93 17.33 1.15
CA LEU A 17 -3.66 18.38 0.18
C LEU A 17 -4.93 19.23 0.01
N GLU A 18 -4.79 20.55 0.06
CA GLU A 18 -5.89 21.47 -0.17
C GLU A 18 -5.68 22.26 -1.48
N PHE A 19 -6.71 22.28 -2.31
CA PHE A 19 -6.69 22.96 -3.60
C PHE A 19 -7.86 23.94 -3.70
N SER A 20 -7.61 25.11 -4.28
CA SER A 20 -8.65 26.05 -4.70
C SER A 20 -8.73 26.05 -6.22
N VAL A 21 -9.75 25.41 -6.77
CA VAL A 21 -9.88 25.23 -8.23
C VAL A 21 -11.12 25.92 -8.78
N GLN A 22 -11.15 26.18 -10.08
CA GLN A 22 -12.32 26.79 -10.73
C GLN A 22 -13.50 25.82 -10.76
N SER A 23 -14.74 26.32 -10.71
CA SER A 23 -15.95 25.48 -10.75
C SER A 23 -16.11 24.63 -12.02
N ASN A 24 -15.41 24.98 -13.11
CA ASN A 24 -15.42 24.23 -14.38
C ASN A 24 -14.32 23.15 -14.45
N THR A 25 -13.53 22.96 -13.40
CA THR A 25 -12.39 22.02 -13.36
C THR A 25 -12.86 20.59 -13.65
N LYS A 26 -12.19 19.92 -14.58
CA LYS A 26 -12.37 18.50 -14.89
C LYS A 26 -11.65 17.62 -13.87
N GLY A 27 -12.12 16.38 -13.71
CA GLY A 27 -11.47 15.41 -12.82
C GLY A 27 -10.00 15.18 -13.16
N LYS A 28 -9.63 15.15 -14.44
CA LYS A 28 -8.24 15.02 -14.90
C LYS A 28 -7.34 16.14 -14.38
N GLN A 29 -7.83 17.39 -14.40
CA GLN A 29 -7.05 18.54 -13.96
C GLN A 29 -6.78 18.49 -12.44
N LEU A 30 -7.78 18.11 -11.65
CA LEU A 30 -7.59 17.89 -10.21
C LEU A 30 -6.61 16.74 -9.94
N PHE A 31 -6.80 15.61 -10.64
CA PHE A 31 -5.93 14.44 -10.52
C PHE A 31 -4.47 14.78 -10.87
N ASP A 32 -4.24 15.52 -11.96
CA ASP A 32 -2.91 15.93 -12.41
C ASP A 32 -2.23 16.86 -11.39
N GLN A 33 -2.98 17.76 -10.74
CA GLN A 33 -2.45 18.60 -9.67
C GLN A 33 -2.01 17.75 -8.47
N VAL A 34 -2.80 16.74 -8.08
CA VAL A 34 -2.47 15.85 -6.97
C VAL A 34 -1.17 15.09 -7.26
N VAL A 35 -1.10 14.38 -8.39
CA VAL A 35 0.06 13.52 -8.71
C VAL A 35 1.33 14.35 -8.94
N LYS A 36 1.22 15.54 -9.53
CA LYS A 36 2.35 16.48 -9.65
C LYS A 36 2.83 16.98 -8.28
N THR A 37 1.93 17.23 -7.34
CA THR A 37 2.28 17.71 -5.99
C THR A 37 3.06 16.66 -5.21
N ILE A 38 2.71 15.39 -5.35
CA ILE A 38 3.37 14.28 -4.65
C ILE A 38 4.52 13.63 -5.43
N GLY A 39 4.79 14.07 -6.67
CA GLY A 39 5.86 13.53 -7.51
C GLY A 39 5.59 12.12 -8.07
N LEU A 40 4.32 11.74 -8.24
CA LEU A 40 3.92 10.42 -8.71
C LEU A 40 3.70 10.41 -10.23
N ARG A 41 4.38 9.49 -10.92
CA ARG A 41 4.31 9.31 -12.39
C ARG A 41 3.55 8.05 -12.79
N GLU A 42 3.51 7.04 -11.93
CA GLU A 42 2.78 5.77 -12.14
C GLU A 42 1.25 5.92 -11.93
N ILE A 43 0.69 6.89 -12.64
CA ILE A 43 -0.68 7.37 -12.43
C ILE A 43 -1.77 6.34 -12.73
N TRP A 44 -1.45 5.33 -13.53
CA TRP A 44 -2.40 4.33 -14.03
C TRP A 44 -2.96 3.41 -12.93
N PHE A 45 -2.31 3.34 -11.77
CA PHE A 45 -2.83 2.62 -10.61
C PHE A 45 -3.87 3.39 -9.82
N PHE A 46 -3.88 4.72 -9.88
CA PHE A 46 -4.57 5.56 -8.89
C PHE A 46 -5.85 6.21 -9.42
N GLY A 47 -6.69 6.62 -8.48
CA GLY A 47 -7.86 7.44 -8.75
C GLY A 47 -8.25 8.29 -7.56
N LEU A 48 -9.28 9.12 -7.74
CA LEU A 48 -9.88 9.90 -6.67
C LEU A 48 -11.24 9.29 -6.30
N GLN A 49 -11.38 8.84 -5.07
CA GLN A 49 -12.66 8.42 -4.51
C GLN A 49 -13.37 9.60 -3.86
N TYR A 50 -14.70 9.61 -3.93
CA TYR A 50 -15.55 10.55 -3.20
C TYR A 50 -16.83 9.83 -2.76
N VAL A 51 -17.57 10.42 -1.82
CA VAL A 51 -18.90 9.93 -1.43
C VAL A 51 -19.93 10.70 -2.25
N ASP A 52 -20.75 9.98 -3.02
CA ASP A 52 -21.79 10.59 -3.85
C ASP A 52 -22.98 11.11 -3.03
N SER A 53 -23.93 11.77 -3.69
CA SER A 53 -25.11 12.34 -3.03
C SER A 53 -26.03 11.30 -2.39
N LYS A 54 -25.81 10.01 -2.63
CA LYS A 54 -26.56 8.88 -2.08
C LYS A 54 -25.79 8.15 -0.98
N GLY A 55 -24.59 8.61 -0.63
CA GLY A 55 -23.74 8.00 0.39
C GLY A 55 -22.85 6.86 -0.13
N TYR A 56 -22.81 6.60 -1.44
CA TYR A 56 -21.96 5.55 -2.00
C TYR A 56 -20.57 6.07 -2.36
N THR A 57 -19.53 5.31 -2.00
CA THR A 57 -18.17 5.55 -2.46
C THR A 57 -18.09 5.33 -3.97
N SER A 58 -17.65 6.36 -4.70
CA SER A 58 -17.53 6.38 -6.15
C SER A 58 -16.16 6.90 -6.59
N TRP A 59 -15.70 6.46 -7.76
CA TRP A 59 -14.48 6.98 -8.38
C TRP A 59 -14.81 8.16 -9.30
N LEU A 60 -14.06 9.25 -9.16
CA LEU A 60 -14.15 10.42 -10.00
C LEU A 60 -13.84 10.07 -11.46
N ASN A 61 -14.73 10.43 -12.37
CA ASN A 61 -14.49 10.35 -13.80
C ASN A 61 -13.62 11.55 -14.21
N LEU A 62 -12.45 11.25 -14.78
CA LEU A 62 -11.46 12.25 -15.16
C LEU A 62 -11.91 13.16 -16.32
N GLU A 63 -12.79 12.66 -17.20
CA GLU A 63 -13.27 13.40 -18.38
C GLU A 63 -14.40 14.39 -18.07
N LYS A 64 -15.04 14.25 -16.90
CA LYS A 64 -16.18 15.06 -16.48
C LYS A 64 -15.77 16.15 -15.50
N LYS A 65 -16.57 17.21 -15.41
CA LYS A 65 -16.42 18.24 -14.39
C LYS A 65 -16.58 17.64 -13.01
N VAL A 66 -15.79 18.11 -12.04
CA VAL A 66 -15.84 17.60 -10.67
C VAL A 66 -17.19 17.90 -10.01
N THR A 67 -17.67 19.13 -10.15
CA THR A 67 -18.92 19.61 -9.54
C THR A 67 -20.16 18.84 -9.97
N ASP A 68 -20.17 18.38 -11.22
CA ASP A 68 -21.31 17.67 -11.82
C ASP A 68 -21.43 16.23 -11.29
N GLN A 69 -20.35 15.71 -10.69
CA GLN A 69 -20.26 14.32 -10.20
C GLN A 69 -20.52 14.21 -8.70
N VAL A 70 -20.04 15.18 -7.92
CA VAL A 70 -20.09 15.17 -6.44
C VAL A 70 -21.40 15.78 -5.91
N GLY A 71 -22.34 16.16 -6.79
CA GLY A 71 -23.69 16.57 -6.39
C GLY A 71 -23.83 18.01 -5.90
N GLY A 72 -23.00 18.94 -6.39
CA GLY A 72 -23.20 20.40 -6.30
C GLY A 72 -23.25 21.03 -4.89
N LYS A 73 -22.25 21.89 -4.58
CA LYS A 73 -22.23 23.01 -3.60
C LYS A 73 -22.83 22.85 -2.18
N LYS A 74 -23.23 21.66 -1.71
CA LYS A 74 -23.74 21.50 -0.32
C LYS A 74 -22.64 21.58 0.73
N SER A 75 -21.40 21.24 0.38
CA SER A 75 -20.23 21.38 1.25
C SER A 75 -19.37 22.57 0.83
N LYS A 76 -18.85 23.30 1.82
CA LYS A 76 -17.85 24.37 1.64
C LYS A 76 -16.53 23.83 1.06
N THR A 77 -16.23 22.57 1.32
CA THR A 77 -15.04 21.87 0.84
C THR A 77 -15.44 20.49 0.31
N LEU A 78 -15.05 20.17 -0.92
CA LEU A 78 -15.27 18.82 -1.48
C LEU A 78 -14.14 17.89 -1.03
N GLU A 79 -14.49 16.71 -0.52
CA GLU A 79 -13.53 15.75 0.01
C GLU A 79 -13.29 14.61 -0.98
N PHE A 80 -12.01 14.29 -1.19
CA PHE A 80 -11.56 13.19 -2.04
C PHE A 80 -10.51 12.36 -1.32
N LYS A 81 -10.47 11.06 -1.63
CA LYS A 81 -9.39 10.16 -1.22
C LYS A 81 -8.59 9.74 -2.45
N PHE A 82 -7.30 10.01 -2.46
CA PHE A 82 -6.40 9.51 -3.51
C PHE A 82 -5.96 8.09 -3.15
N ARG A 83 -6.39 7.10 -3.92
CA ARG A 83 -6.24 5.67 -3.60
C ARG A 83 -5.83 4.87 -4.83
N ALA A 84 -5.11 3.78 -4.60
CA ALA A 84 -4.88 2.77 -5.63
C ALA A 84 -6.24 2.13 -5.97
N LYS A 85 -6.60 2.20 -7.25
CA LYS A 85 -7.80 1.65 -7.87
C LYS A 85 -7.52 0.32 -8.56
N PHE A 86 -6.34 0.22 -9.18
CA PHE A 86 -5.87 -0.96 -9.89
C PHE A 86 -4.58 -1.42 -9.24
N PHE A 87 -4.42 -2.73 -9.09
CA PHE A 87 -3.28 -3.34 -8.41
C PHE A 87 -2.33 -3.96 -9.44
N PRO A 88 -1.01 -3.99 -9.15
CA PRO A 88 -0.05 -4.75 -9.93
C PRO A 88 -0.38 -6.25 -9.88
N HIS A 89 0.09 -7.01 -10.87
CA HIS A 89 0.16 -8.46 -10.81
C HIS A 89 1.39 -8.90 -10.01
N ASP A 90 2.53 -8.22 -10.21
CA ASP A 90 3.72 -8.41 -9.40
C ASP A 90 4.22 -7.06 -8.89
N VAL A 91 4.18 -6.87 -7.57
CA VAL A 91 4.62 -5.63 -6.92
C VAL A 91 6.12 -5.36 -7.12
N GLY A 92 6.95 -6.39 -7.25
CA GLY A 92 8.40 -6.28 -7.42
C GLY A 92 8.82 -5.82 -8.80
N GLU A 93 8.01 -6.14 -9.83
CA GLU A 93 8.29 -5.80 -11.23
C GLU A 93 7.60 -4.51 -11.68
N GLU A 94 6.42 -4.22 -11.11
CA GLU A 94 5.56 -3.14 -11.60
C GLU A 94 5.62 -1.84 -10.78
N LEU A 95 5.98 -1.89 -9.49
CA LEU A 95 6.10 -0.68 -8.68
C LEU A 95 7.50 -0.08 -8.81
N ILE A 96 7.59 1.08 -9.44
CA ILE A 96 8.86 1.67 -9.87
C ILE A 96 9.37 2.71 -8.86
N GLN A 97 8.52 3.66 -8.47
CA GLN A 97 8.90 4.78 -7.60
C GLN A 97 8.63 4.48 -6.12
N ASP A 98 9.50 4.99 -5.24
CA ASP A 98 9.34 4.89 -3.78
C ASP A 98 8.01 5.47 -3.28
N ILE A 99 7.52 6.56 -3.90
CA ILE A 99 6.22 7.15 -3.55
C ILE A 99 5.07 6.18 -3.86
N THR A 100 5.11 5.51 -5.00
CA THR A 100 4.10 4.54 -5.41
C THR A 100 4.12 3.34 -4.46
N LEU A 101 5.31 2.80 -4.20
CA LEU A 101 5.53 1.73 -3.23
C LEU A 101 4.95 2.08 -1.86
N ARG A 102 5.28 3.26 -1.34
CA ARG A 102 4.81 3.73 -0.03
C ARG A 102 3.28 3.85 0.03
N LEU A 103 2.64 4.40 -1.01
CA LEU A 103 1.20 4.55 -1.03
C LEU A 103 0.47 3.20 -1.10
N PHE A 104 0.97 2.24 -1.89
CA PHE A 104 0.45 0.87 -1.90
C PHE A 104 0.63 0.18 -0.56
N TYR A 105 1.84 0.23 0.01
CA TYR A 105 2.15 -0.33 1.33
C TYR A 105 1.18 0.17 2.39
N LEU A 106 0.99 1.49 2.48
CA LEU A 106 0.10 2.08 3.48
C LEU A 106 -1.37 1.68 3.25
N GLN A 107 -1.83 1.65 2.00
CA GLN A 107 -3.20 1.29 1.67
C GLN A 107 -3.48 -0.18 2.02
N VAL A 108 -2.60 -1.10 1.62
CA VAL A 108 -2.73 -2.54 1.88
C VAL A 108 -2.61 -2.83 3.38
N LYS A 109 -1.65 -2.21 4.08
CA LYS A 109 -1.54 -2.32 5.53
C LYS A 109 -2.80 -1.85 6.25
N THR A 110 -3.39 -0.75 5.79
CA THR A 110 -4.64 -0.23 6.37
C THR A 110 -5.78 -1.22 6.15
N ALA A 111 -5.90 -1.80 4.96
CA ALA A 111 -6.94 -2.79 4.64
C ALA A 111 -6.80 -4.08 5.48
N ILE A 112 -5.57 -4.59 5.65
CA ILE A 112 -5.29 -5.77 6.50
C ILE A 112 -5.64 -5.47 7.97
N LEU A 113 -5.15 -4.35 8.51
CA LEU A 113 -5.42 -3.99 9.92
C LEU A 113 -6.90 -3.73 10.20
N ALA A 114 -7.65 -3.29 9.19
CA ALA A 114 -9.09 -3.06 9.26
C ALA A 114 -9.93 -4.34 9.08
N ASP A 115 -9.31 -5.52 8.90
CA ASP A 115 -9.98 -6.78 8.53
C ASP A 115 -10.78 -6.67 7.21
N GLU A 116 -10.43 -5.71 6.33
CA GLU A 116 -10.98 -5.65 4.95
C GLU A 116 -10.36 -6.74 4.07
N TYR A 117 -9.08 -7.03 4.29
CA TYR A 117 -8.38 -8.18 3.72
C TYR A 117 -8.16 -9.21 4.81
N PHE A 118 -8.65 -10.43 4.58
CA PHE A 118 -8.33 -11.54 5.44
C PHE A 118 -6.82 -11.82 5.37
N CYS A 119 -6.21 -11.94 6.54
CA CYS A 119 -4.80 -12.32 6.67
C CYS A 119 -4.68 -13.34 7.80
N PRO A 120 -4.10 -14.52 7.56
CA PRO A 120 -3.92 -15.51 8.62
C PRO A 120 -3.00 -14.98 9.73
N PRO A 121 -3.11 -15.50 10.97
CA PRO A 121 -2.36 -15.02 12.12
C PRO A 121 -0.84 -15.02 11.91
N GLU A 122 -0.29 -16.09 11.35
CA GLU A 122 1.14 -16.28 11.11
C GLU A 122 1.67 -15.21 10.15
N THR A 123 0.97 -15.02 9.02
CA THR A 123 1.28 -13.96 8.04
C THR A 123 1.11 -12.58 8.65
N SER A 124 0.10 -12.36 9.51
CA SER A 124 -0.12 -11.07 10.17
C SER A 124 1.04 -10.67 11.08
N VAL A 125 1.63 -11.62 11.81
CA VAL A 125 2.82 -11.38 12.65
C VAL A 125 4.03 -11.03 11.80
N LEU A 126 4.25 -11.75 10.69
CA LEU A 126 5.38 -11.45 9.80
C LEU A 126 5.21 -10.07 9.13
N LEU A 127 4.02 -9.75 8.63
CA LEU A 127 3.69 -8.42 8.11
C LEU A 127 3.89 -7.33 9.15
N ALA A 128 3.48 -7.56 10.40
CA ALA A 128 3.71 -6.63 11.50
C ALA A 128 5.20 -6.36 11.71
N SER A 129 6.05 -7.39 11.64
CA SER A 129 7.51 -7.24 11.79
C SER A 129 8.13 -6.36 10.69
N TYR A 130 7.70 -6.51 9.43
CA TYR A 130 8.10 -5.60 8.36
C TYR A 130 7.59 -4.18 8.59
N ALA A 131 6.36 -4.01 9.07
CA ALA A 131 5.82 -2.69 9.39
C ALA A 131 6.60 -1.98 10.52
N VAL A 132 7.08 -2.73 11.51
CA VAL A 132 7.98 -2.23 12.55
C VAL A 132 9.33 -1.81 11.96
N GLN A 133 9.94 -2.61 11.07
CA GLN A 133 11.17 -2.24 10.35
C GLN A 133 10.99 -0.95 9.53
N VAL A 134 9.86 -0.80 8.83
CA VAL A 134 9.53 0.43 8.08
C VAL A 134 9.48 1.65 9.01
N LYS A 135 8.84 1.52 10.18
CA LYS A 135 8.65 2.62 11.12
C LYS A 135 9.92 2.98 11.88
N TYR A 136 10.62 1.99 12.43
CA TYR A 136 11.71 2.21 13.39
C TYR A 136 13.11 2.05 12.79
N GLY A 137 13.26 1.44 11.60
CA GLY A 137 14.56 1.00 11.12
C GLY A 137 15.05 -0.21 11.93
N ASP A 138 16.35 -0.45 12.01
CA ASP A 138 16.90 -1.63 12.67
C ASP A 138 16.60 -1.70 14.17
N PHE A 139 16.47 -2.91 14.70
CA PHE A 139 16.37 -3.12 16.14
C PHE A 139 17.68 -2.74 16.85
N ILE A 140 17.61 -1.82 17.82
CA ILE A 140 18.72 -1.40 18.68
C ILE A 140 18.44 -1.85 20.12
N GLU A 141 19.32 -2.68 20.67
CA GLU A 141 19.25 -3.12 22.05
C GLU A 141 19.42 -1.93 23.02
N GLY A 142 18.66 -1.92 24.12
CA GLY A 142 18.62 -0.80 25.08
C GLY A 142 17.72 0.37 24.65
N TYR A 143 17.59 0.65 23.35
CA TYR A 143 16.65 1.67 22.84
C TYR A 143 15.24 1.10 22.63
N HIS A 144 15.13 -0.11 22.07
CA HIS A 144 13.85 -0.81 21.92
C HIS A 144 13.63 -1.78 23.10
N SER A 145 13.29 -1.23 24.26
CA SER A 145 12.94 -1.99 25.46
C SER A 145 11.51 -2.58 25.38
N PRO A 146 11.17 -3.62 26.16
CA PRO A 146 9.81 -4.17 26.19
C PRO A 146 8.75 -3.08 26.42
N GLY A 147 7.67 -3.13 25.64
CA GLY A 147 6.59 -2.14 25.64
C GLY A 147 6.76 -1.03 24.60
N PHE A 148 7.84 -0.99 23.82
CA PHE A 148 8.06 0.05 22.80
C PHE A 148 7.00 0.01 21.68
N LEU A 149 6.33 -1.14 21.48
CA LEU A 149 5.24 -1.30 20.51
C LEU A 149 3.84 -1.10 21.12
N ALA A 150 3.73 -0.68 22.39
CA ALA A 150 2.46 -0.57 23.11
C ALA A 150 1.47 0.47 22.52
N ASN A 151 1.93 1.39 21.67
CA ASN A 151 1.06 2.35 20.98
C ASN A 151 0.81 2.01 19.51
N ASP A 152 1.42 0.95 18.99
CA ASP A 152 1.27 0.55 17.61
C ASP A 152 0.09 -0.38 17.39
N ARG A 153 -0.69 -0.10 16.35
CA ARG A 153 -1.69 -1.01 15.81
C ARG A 153 -1.04 -1.90 14.75
N LEU A 154 -0.60 -3.08 15.17
CA LEU A 154 0.20 -3.99 14.33
C LEU A 154 -0.55 -5.21 13.81
N LEU A 155 -1.62 -5.62 14.49
CA LEU A 155 -2.38 -6.82 14.15
C LEU A 155 -3.87 -6.49 13.94
N PRO A 156 -4.58 -7.22 13.07
CA PRO A 156 -6.04 -7.12 12.94
C PRO A 156 -6.74 -7.50 14.25
N SER A 157 -7.89 -6.88 14.53
CA SER A 157 -8.65 -7.13 15.76
C SER A 157 -9.06 -8.60 15.88
N ARG A 158 -9.40 -9.25 14.76
CA ARG A 158 -9.71 -10.69 14.73
C ARG A 158 -8.55 -11.55 15.24
N VAL A 159 -7.31 -11.27 14.83
CA VAL A 159 -6.12 -12.05 15.25
C VAL A 159 -5.86 -11.85 16.74
N LEU A 160 -5.96 -10.62 17.23
CA LEU A 160 -5.78 -10.32 18.66
C LEU A 160 -6.81 -11.05 19.54
N ASN A 161 -8.05 -11.15 19.08
CA ASN A 161 -9.15 -11.74 19.86
C ASN A 161 -9.26 -13.27 19.71
N GLN A 162 -8.67 -13.85 18.66
CA GLN A 162 -8.76 -15.28 18.38
C GLN A 162 -7.95 -16.14 19.36
N PHE A 163 -6.85 -15.59 19.88
CA PHE A 163 -5.96 -16.31 20.79
C PHE A 163 -5.98 -15.68 22.18
N GLN A 164 -5.91 -16.49 23.23
CA GLN A 164 -5.75 -16.01 24.62
C GLN A 164 -4.28 -15.59 24.89
N ILE A 165 -3.68 -14.87 23.95
CA ILE A 165 -2.30 -14.39 24.00
C ILE A 165 -2.33 -12.95 24.49
N LYS A 166 -1.52 -12.64 25.51
CA LYS A 166 -1.43 -11.28 26.04
C LYS A 166 -0.73 -10.34 25.03
N ARG A 167 -0.95 -9.05 25.18
CA ARG A 167 -0.37 -8.05 24.25
C ARG A 167 1.16 -8.10 24.23
N GLU A 168 1.75 -8.31 25.40
CA GLU A 168 3.20 -8.41 25.59
C GLU A 168 3.78 -9.62 24.84
N GLU A 169 3.07 -10.76 24.86
CA GLU A 169 3.49 -11.96 24.14
C GLU A 169 3.39 -11.78 22.60
N TRP A 170 2.43 -11.00 22.11
CA TRP A 170 2.38 -10.61 20.69
C TRP A 170 3.56 -9.70 20.33
N GLU A 171 3.89 -8.75 21.20
CA GLU A 171 5.04 -7.88 21.03
C GLU A 171 6.35 -8.67 20.97
N ASP A 172 6.54 -9.68 21.83
CA ASP A 172 7.71 -10.56 21.81
C ASP A 172 7.82 -11.33 20.48
N LYS A 173 6.70 -11.86 19.99
CA LYS A 173 6.65 -12.58 18.70
C LYS A 173 7.03 -11.68 17.52
N ILE A 174 6.48 -10.47 17.49
CA ILE A 174 6.78 -9.49 16.43
C ILE A 174 8.25 -9.04 16.54
N THR A 175 8.72 -8.77 17.75
CA THR A 175 10.09 -8.31 18.02
C THR A 175 11.13 -9.36 17.65
N LYS A 176 10.81 -10.65 17.83
CA LYS A 176 11.67 -11.75 17.37
C LYS A 176 11.93 -11.67 15.86
N TRP A 177 10.88 -11.51 15.05
CA TRP A 177 11.03 -11.35 13.60
C TRP A 177 11.65 -10.01 13.22
N PHE A 178 11.34 -8.94 13.94
CA PHE A 178 11.93 -7.62 13.71
C PHE A 178 13.47 -7.63 13.79
N LYS A 179 14.04 -8.39 14.74
CA LYS A 179 15.50 -8.55 14.86
C LYS A 179 16.15 -9.21 13.64
N GLU A 180 15.43 -10.08 12.93
CA GLU A 180 15.93 -10.76 11.72
C GLU A 180 16.01 -9.80 10.51
N HIS A 181 15.32 -8.66 10.55
CA HIS A 181 15.30 -7.68 9.46
C HIS A 181 16.45 -6.66 9.54
N ARG A 182 17.43 -6.88 10.43
CA ARG A 182 18.56 -5.95 10.62
C ARG A 182 19.31 -5.71 9.29
N GLY A 183 19.55 -4.45 8.98
CA GLY A 183 20.18 -4.01 7.73
C GLY A 183 19.21 -3.83 6.56
N MET A 184 17.93 -4.19 6.74
CA MET A 184 16.92 -4.00 5.70
C MET A 184 16.51 -2.54 5.57
N TYR A 185 16.52 -2.03 4.34
CA TYR A 185 16.07 -0.67 4.05
C TYR A 185 14.55 -0.55 4.22
N ARG A 186 14.07 0.65 4.56
CA ARG A 186 12.62 0.89 4.74
C ARG A 186 11.84 0.57 3.47
N GLU A 187 12.38 0.96 2.31
CA GLU A 187 11.79 0.69 1.00
C GLU A 187 11.77 -0.81 0.71
N ASP A 188 12.85 -1.52 1.02
CA ASP A 188 12.90 -2.98 0.84
C ASP A 188 11.92 -3.69 1.81
N ALA A 189 11.76 -3.22 3.05
CA ALA A 189 10.77 -3.74 3.99
C ALA A 189 9.32 -3.47 3.54
N MET A 190 9.04 -2.30 2.95
CA MET A 190 7.73 -2.02 2.32
C MET A 190 7.48 -2.96 1.14
N MET A 191 8.50 -3.26 0.34
CA MET A 191 8.41 -4.18 -0.79
C MET A 191 8.14 -5.61 -0.33
N GLU A 192 8.89 -6.13 0.65
CA GLU A 192 8.68 -7.47 1.19
C GLU A 192 7.31 -7.61 1.89
N TYR A 193 6.84 -6.55 2.56
CA TYR A 193 5.46 -6.51 3.08
C TYR A 193 4.44 -6.72 1.95
N LEU A 194 4.59 -6.00 0.83
CA LEU A 194 3.67 -6.11 -0.29
C LEU A 194 3.78 -7.43 -1.03
N LYS A 195 4.98 -7.99 -1.17
CA LYS A 195 5.18 -9.32 -1.78
C LYS A 195 4.50 -10.42 -0.98
N LEU A 196 4.48 -10.31 0.34
CA LEU A 196 3.76 -11.26 1.18
C LEU A 196 2.24 -11.02 1.13
N ALA A 197 1.81 -9.75 1.08
CA ALA A 197 0.40 -9.40 1.04
C ALA A 197 -0.26 -9.74 -0.31
N GLN A 198 0.47 -9.66 -1.43
CA GLN A 198 -0.08 -9.93 -2.77
C GLN A 198 -0.55 -11.39 -2.92
N ASP A 199 0.00 -12.31 -2.14
CA ASP A 199 -0.35 -13.74 -2.17
C ASP A 199 -1.62 -14.05 -1.35
N THR A 200 -2.20 -13.07 -0.66
CA THR A 200 -3.46 -13.25 0.08
C THR A 200 -4.67 -13.22 -0.83
N GLU A 201 -5.70 -14.02 -0.55
CA GLU A 201 -6.81 -14.29 -1.48
C GLU A 201 -7.67 -13.06 -1.78
N MET A 202 -7.69 -12.08 -0.87
CA MET A 202 -8.49 -10.86 -0.99
C MET A 202 -7.70 -9.67 -1.54
N TYR A 203 -6.39 -9.81 -1.76
CA TYR A 203 -5.53 -8.72 -2.20
C TYR A 203 -5.98 -8.18 -3.56
N GLY A 204 -6.23 -6.86 -3.63
CA GLY A 204 -6.59 -6.19 -4.89
C GLY A 204 -7.96 -6.57 -5.46
N VAL A 205 -8.75 -7.40 -4.77
CA VAL A 205 -10.06 -7.86 -5.24
C VAL A 205 -11.15 -6.85 -4.86
N ASN A 206 -11.88 -6.37 -5.88
CA ASN A 206 -13.05 -5.51 -5.69
C ASN A 206 -14.33 -6.34 -5.66
N TYR A 207 -14.93 -6.50 -4.48
CA TYR A 207 -16.14 -7.31 -4.28
C TYR A 207 -17.44 -6.54 -4.47
N PHE A 208 -18.39 -7.12 -5.20
CA PHE A 208 -19.75 -6.59 -5.35
C PHE A 208 -20.80 -7.68 -5.13
N GLU A 209 -21.92 -7.30 -4.52
CA GLU A 209 -23.06 -8.21 -4.35
C GLU A 209 -23.87 -8.31 -5.64
N ILE A 210 -24.11 -9.54 -6.08
CA ILE A 210 -24.84 -9.84 -7.31
C ILE A 210 -25.77 -11.03 -7.11
N GLN A 211 -26.61 -11.28 -8.11
CA GLN A 211 -27.48 -12.45 -8.19
C GLN A 211 -27.31 -13.16 -9.54
N ASN A 212 -27.35 -14.50 -9.53
CA ASN A 212 -27.43 -15.27 -10.78
C ASN A 212 -28.86 -15.26 -11.36
N LYS A 213 -29.08 -15.96 -12.49
CA LYS A 213 -30.41 -16.09 -13.12
C LYS A 213 -31.47 -16.70 -12.19
N ASN A 214 -31.06 -17.53 -11.25
CA ASN A 214 -31.93 -18.21 -10.28
C ASN A 214 -32.11 -17.38 -8.99
N LYS A 215 -31.68 -16.11 -8.97
CA LYS A 215 -31.72 -15.21 -7.81
C LYS A 215 -30.88 -15.66 -6.61
N THR A 216 -29.94 -16.58 -6.79
CA THR A 216 -28.97 -16.95 -5.75
C THR A 216 -28.02 -15.78 -5.51
N PRO A 217 -27.87 -15.28 -4.27
CA PRO A 217 -26.92 -14.23 -3.96
C PRO A 217 -25.48 -14.76 -4.05
N LEU A 218 -24.61 -13.98 -4.66
CA LEU A 218 -23.19 -14.27 -4.87
C LEU A 218 -22.36 -13.01 -4.71
N TRP A 219 -21.04 -13.16 -4.62
CA TRP A 219 -20.09 -12.08 -4.84
C TRP A 219 -19.47 -12.19 -6.23
N ILE A 220 -19.24 -11.06 -6.88
CA ILE A 220 -18.28 -10.92 -7.97
C ILE A 220 -17.04 -10.20 -7.43
N GLY A 221 -15.86 -10.75 -7.67
CA GLY A 221 -14.57 -10.11 -7.45
C GLY A 221 -13.96 -9.71 -8.78
N VAL A 222 -13.46 -8.48 -8.88
CA VAL A 222 -12.70 -7.99 -10.04
C VAL A 222 -11.31 -7.57 -9.57
N ASP A 223 -10.29 -8.17 -10.17
CA ASP A 223 -8.88 -7.98 -9.81
C ASP A 223 -7.99 -7.82 -11.06
N SER A 224 -6.67 -7.81 -10.85
CA SER A 224 -5.68 -7.66 -11.93
C SER A 224 -5.58 -8.87 -12.85
N MET A 225 -6.10 -10.04 -12.44
CA MET A 225 -6.01 -11.32 -13.14
C MET A 225 -7.28 -11.66 -13.93
N GLY A 226 -8.45 -11.25 -13.43
CA GLY A 226 -9.71 -11.51 -14.10
C GLY A 226 -10.95 -11.14 -13.30
N ILE A 227 -11.99 -11.94 -13.50
CA ILE A 227 -13.27 -11.84 -12.82
C ILE A 227 -13.56 -13.17 -12.11
N ASN A 228 -13.81 -13.11 -10.82
CA ASN A 228 -14.07 -14.26 -9.97
C ASN A 228 -15.48 -14.19 -9.37
N PHE A 229 -16.10 -15.35 -9.13
CA PHE A 229 -17.42 -15.48 -8.53
C PHE A 229 -17.35 -16.34 -7.28
N TYR A 230 -17.93 -15.84 -6.20
CA TYR A 230 -17.83 -16.45 -4.88
C TYR A 230 -19.22 -16.71 -4.26
N PRO A 231 -19.37 -17.75 -3.44
CA PRO A 231 -20.54 -17.96 -2.59
C PRO A 231 -20.76 -16.77 -1.66
N LYS A 232 -21.99 -16.53 -1.19
CA LYS A 232 -22.29 -15.35 -0.37
C LYS A 232 -21.55 -15.37 0.99
N ASP A 233 -21.27 -16.56 1.50
CA ASP A 233 -20.66 -16.88 2.79
C ASP A 233 -19.13 -17.07 2.75
N ASP A 234 -18.51 -17.09 1.56
CA ASP A 234 -17.06 -17.27 1.40
C ASP A 234 -16.52 -16.28 0.35
N LYS A 235 -15.69 -15.32 0.76
CA LYS A 235 -15.01 -14.37 -0.15
C LYS A 235 -13.57 -14.78 -0.50
N LEU A 236 -13.06 -15.85 0.10
CA LEU A 236 -11.68 -16.31 -0.07
C LEU A 236 -11.60 -17.26 -1.27
N THR A 237 -12.52 -18.22 -1.36
CA THR A 237 -12.45 -19.27 -2.38
C THR A 237 -13.39 -19.01 -3.55
N PRO A 238 -12.90 -18.62 -4.73
CA PRO A 238 -13.75 -18.48 -5.90
C PRO A 238 -14.25 -19.85 -6.38
N LYS A 239 -15.51 -19.92 -6.84
CA LYS A 239 -16.08 -21.13 -7.46
C LYS A 239 -15.97 -21.13 -8.97
N ILE A 240 -15.97 -19.95 -9.58
CA ILE A 240 -15.85 -19.76 -11.03
C ILE A 240 -14.95 -18.54 -11.25
N GLY A 241 -13.97 -18.66 -12.15
CA GLY A 241 -13.08 -17.58 -12.54
C GLY A 241 -13.01 -17.44 -14.06
N PHE A 242 -12.86 -16.21 -14.54
CA PHE A 242 -12.63 -15.87 -15.93
C PHE A 242 -11.36 -15.01 -16.00
N PRO A 243 -10.21 -15.59 -16.40
CA PRO A 243 -9.00 -14.82 -16.68
C PRO A 243 -9.27 -13.76 -17.76
N TRP A 244 -8.54 -12.63 -17.71
CA TRP A 244 -8.69 -11.59 -18.74
C TRP A 244 -8.47 -12.14 -20.16
N ALA A 245 -7.57 -13.10 -20.32
CA ALA A 245 -7.28 -13.79 -21.57
C ALA A 245 -8.47 -14.53 -22.18
N GLU A 246 -9.51 -14.88 -21.39
CA GLU A 246 -10.65 -15.67 -21.85
C GLU A 246 -11.90 -14.82 -22.11
N ILE A 247 -11.83 -13.51 -21.85
CA ILE A 247 -12.96 -12.60 -21.98
C ILE A 247 -12.88 -11.84 -23.30
N ARG A 248 -13.89 -12.00 -24.15
CA ARG A 248 -14.00 -11.28 -25.43
C ARG A 248 -14.69 -9.94 -25.30
N ASN A 249 -15.78 -9.90 -24.54
CA ASN A 249 -16.60 -8.71 -24.41
C ASN A 249 -17.38 -8.71 -23.10
N ILE A 250 -17.56 -7.53 -22.53
CA ILE A 250 -18.34 -7.29 -21.33
C ILE A 250 -19.35 -6.20 -21.62
N THR A 251 -20.62 -6.48 -21.34
CA THR A 251 -21.71 -5.53 -21.58
C THR A 251 -22.71 -5.57 -20.43
N PHE A 252 -23.46 -4.50 -20.24
CA PHE A 252 -24.60 -4.51 -19.33
C PHE A 252 -25.77 -3.72 -19.90
N ARG A 253 -26.98 -4.08 -19.48
CA ARG A 253 -28.22 -3.34 -19.77
C ARG A 253 -29.03 -3.27 -18.49
N ASP A 254 -29.21 -2.06 -17.98
CA ASP A 254 -29.84 -1.81 -16.67
C ASP A 254 -29.17 -2.65 -15.57
N LYS A 255 -29.88 -3.60 -14.94
CA LYS A 255 -29.34 -4.47 -13.90
C LYS A 255 -28.64 -5.72 -14.43
N LYS A 256 -28.88 -6.11 -15.68
CA LYS A 256 -28.31 -7.32 -16.28
C LYS A 256 -26.90 -7.07 -16.79
N PHE A 257 -25.94 -7.85 -16.33
CA PHE A 257 -24.54 -7.84 -16.79
C PHE A 257 -24.25 -9.13 -17.57
N THR A 258 -23.42 -9.05 -18.61
CA THR A 258 -23.14 -10.17 -19.51
C THR A 258 -21.66 -10.19 -19.89
N ILE A 259 -21.02 -11.32 -19.60
CA ILE A 259 -19.62 -11.62 -19.93
C ILE A 259 -19.65 -12.65 -21.06
N LYS A 260 -19.01 -12.31 -22.18
CA LYS A 260 -18.90 -13.18 -23.35
C LYS A 260 -17.49 -13.76 -23.40
N PRO A 261 -17.32 -15.09 -23.30
CA PRO A 261 -16.03 -15.73 -23.50
C PRO A 261 -15.48 -15.53 -24.92
N ILE A 262 -14.17 -15.74 -25.08
CA ILE A 262 -13.52 -15.82 -26.40
C ILE A 262 -14.00 -17.04 -27.17
N ASP A 263 -14.08 -18.20 -26.51
CA ASP A 263 -14.67 -19.38 -27.12
C ASP A 263 -16.16 -19.14 -27.41
N LYS A 264 -16.50 -19.12 -28.71
CA LYS A 264 -17.86 -18.91 -29.19
C LYS A 264 -18.80 -20.06 -28.84
N LYS A 265 -18.26 -21.24 -28.49
CA LYS A 265 -19.06 -22.40 -28.07
C LYS A 265 -19.48 -22.31 -26.60
N THR A 266 -18.71 -21.59 -25.77
CA THR A 266 -19.07 -21.36 -24.38
C THR A 266 -20.25 -20.39 -24.28
N ALA A 267 -21.23 -20.72 -23.46
CA ALA A 267 -22.39 -19.86 -23.24
C ALA A 267 -22.01 -18.55 -22.53
N ASP A 268 -22.73 -17.47 -22.85
CA ASP A 268 -22.58 -16.18 -22.18
C ASP A 268 -22.87 -16.32 -20.67
N PHE A 269 -21.98 -15.77 -19.84
CA PHE A 269 -22.18 -15.70 -18.39
C PHE A 269 -22.97 -14.44 -18.02
N VAL A 270 -24.04 -14.59 -17.24
CA VAL A 270 -24.99 -13.51 -16.94
C VAL A 270 -25.29 -13.45 -15.45
N PHE A 271 -25.19 -12.26 -14.88
CA PHE A 271 -25.61 -11.95 -13.52
C PHE A 271 -26.40 -10.64 -13.46
N PHE A 272 -26.97 -10.34 -12.29
CA PHE A 272 -27.79 -9.17 -12.03
C PHE A 272 -27.26 -8.42 -10.81
N ALA A 273 -26.99 -7.13 -10.99
CA ALA A 273 -26.64 -6.24 -9.88
C ALA A 273 -27.90 -5.59 -9.27
N PRO A 274 -27.87 -5.18 -7.99
CA PRO A 274 -29.00 -4.48 -7.35
C PRO A 274 -29.41 -3.20 -8.07
N HIS A 275 -28.44 -2.46 -8.61
CA HIS A 275 -28.64 -1.17 -9.27
C HIS A 275 -27.74 -1.02 -10.51
N ALA A 276 -28.22 -0.30 -11.54
CA ALA A 276 -27.46 -0.04 -12.76
C ALA A 276 -26.19 0.81 -12.52
N SER A 277 -26.13 1.60 -11.45
CA SER A 277 -24.92 2.34 -11.06
C SER A 277 -23.78 1.40 -10.68
N MET A 278 -24.08 0.30 -10.00
CA MET A 278 -23.08 -0.72 -9.66
C MET A 278 -22.49 -1.35 -10.92
N ASN A 279 -23.32 -1.70 -11.91
CA ASN A 279 -22.84 -2.23 -13.20
C ASN A 279 -21.89 -1.26 -13.92
N LYS A 280 -22.12 0.06 -13.83
CA LYS A 280 -21.19 1.05 -14.38
C LYS A 280 -19.83 1.01 -13.67
N THR A 281 -19.82 0.87 -12.35
CA THR A 281 -18.60 0.75 -11.55
C THR A 281 -17.85 -0.54 -11.88
N VAL A 282 -18.55 -1.68 -11.89
CA VAL A 282 -17.97 -2.99 -12.23
C VAL A 282 -17.38 -2.96 -13.65
N LEU A 283 -18.13 -2.45 -14.64
CA LEU A 283 -17.62 -2.33 -16.01
C LEU A 283 -16.37 -1.46 -16.08
N ALA A 284 -16.35 -0.32 -15.40
CA ALA A 284 -15.19 0.57 -15.40
C ALA A 284 -13.95 -0.09 -14.76
N LEU A 285 -14.13 -0.92 -13.74
CA LEU A 285 -13.05 -1.71 -13.15
C LEU A 285 -12.57 -2.81 -14.11
N CYS A 286 -13.49 -3.54 -14.75
CA CYS A 286 -13.12 -4.56 -15.73
C CYS A 286 -12.35 -3.96 -16.92
N MET A 287 -12.82 -2.84 -17.46
CA MET A 287 -12.14 -2.16 -18.58
C MET A 287 -10.74 -1.67 -18.18
N GLY A 288 -10.57 -1.12 -16.97
CA GLY A 288 -9.29 -0.65 -16.49
C GLY A 288 -8.29 -1.79 -16.22
N ASN A 289 -8.72 -2.83 -15.50
CA ASN A 289 -7.88 -4.01 -15.25
C ASN A 289 -7.51 -4.73 -16.55
N HIS A 290 -8.46 -4.92 -17.47
CA HIS A 290 -8.17 -5.51 -18.77
C HIS A 290 -7.20 -4.67 -19.61
N ASN A 291 -7.30 -3.33 -19.59
CA ASN A 291 -6.36 -2.46 -20.28
C ASN A 291 -4.93 -2.63 -19.70
N LEU A 292 -4.79 -2.62 -18.38
CA LEU A 292 -3.49 -2.86 -17.73
C LEU A 292 -2.96 -4.26 -18.03
N TYR A 293 -3.81 -5.29 -17.99
CA TYR A 293 -3.45 -6.64 -18.41
C TYR A 293 -2.89 -6.68 -19.84
N GLN A 294 -3.55 -6.00 -20.79
CA GLN A 294 -3.05 -5.90 -22.16
C GLN A 294 -1.76 -5.09 -22.30
N GLN A 295 -1.55 -4.08 -21.43
CA GLN A 295 -0.32 -3.30 -21.41
C GLN A 295 0.86 -4.14 -20.89
N ARG A 296 0.66 -4.96 -19.86
CA ARG A 296 1.67 -5.89 -19.32
C ARG A 296 2.17 -6.92 -20.34
N ALA A 297 1.32 -7.30 -21.29
CA ALA A 297 1.70 -8.22 -22.37
C ALA A 297 2.57 -7.56 -23.46
N LYS A 298 2.74 -6.24 -23.42
CA LYS A 298 3.57 -5.48 -24.38
C LYS A 298 4.90 -5.10 -23.73
N PRO A 299 5.95 -4.83 -24.53
CA PRO A 299 7.17 -4.25 -24.01
C PRO A 299 6.91 -2.91 -23.32
N ASP A 300 7.71 -2.60 -22.29
CA ASP A 300 7.67 -1.32 -21.59
C ASP A 300 7.79 -0.16 -22.58
N THR A 301 6.97 0.87 -22.39
CA THR A 301 7.09 2.12 -23.14
C THR A 301 8.40 2.82 -22.79
N ILE A 302 8.87 3.71 -23.67
CA ILE A 302 10.08 4.53 -23.43
C ILE A 302 9.98 5.28 -22.10
N GLU A 303 8.79 5.79 -21.78
CA GLU A 303 8.55 6.49 -20.51
C GLU A 303 8.75 5.56 -19.30
N VAL A 304 8.23 4.34 -19.35
CA VAL A 304 8.40 3.33 -18.28
C VAL A 304 9.85 2.90 -18.15
N GLN A 305 10.56 2.70 -19.26
CA GLN A 305 11.99 2.37 -19.24
C GLN A 305 12.80 3.48 -18.57
N GLN A 306 12.56 4.75 -18.94
CA GLN A 306 13.21 5.91 -18.31
C GLN A 306 12.86 6.01 -16.82
N MET A 307 11.62 5.74 -16.42
CA MET A 307 11.24 5.69 -15.00
C MET A 307 12.01 4.62 -14.24
N LYS A 308 12.14 3.40 -14.80
CA LYS A 308 12.90 2.31 -14.18
C LYS A 308 14.38 2.63 -14.07
N GLU A 309 14.98 3.22 -15.09
CA GLU A 309 16.38 3.65 -15.07
C GLU A 309 16.62 4.72 -14.00
N GLN A 310 15.81 5.79 -14.00
CA GLN A 310 15.88 6.85 -13.00
C GLN A 310 15.71 6.29 -11.57
N ALA A 311 14.72 5.42 -11.33
CA ALA A 311 14.49 4.83 -10.01
C ALA A 311 15.68 3.96 -9.55
N ARG A 312 16.32 3.23 -10.47
CA ARG A 312 17.53 2.45 -10.16
C ARG A 312 18.69 3.36 -9.79
N GLU A 313 18.94 4.44 -10.54
CA GLU A 313 19.98 5.41 -10.23
C GLU A 313 19.75 6.09 -8.87
N GLU A 314 18.53 6.54 -8.61
CA GLU A 314 18.14 7.14 -7.33
C GLU A 314 18.33 6.15 -6.16
N LYS A 315 17.92 4.90 -6.33
CA LYS A 315 18.10 3.85 -5.32
C LYS A 315 19.58 3.56 -5.06
N MET A 316 20.39 3.46 -6.11
CA MET A 316 21.85 3.26 -5.99
C MET A 316 22.52 4.43 -5.29
N SER A 317 22.17 5.67 -5.66
CA SER A 317 22.70 6.88 -5.02
C SER A 317 22.35 6.95 -3.53
N LYS A 318 21.09 6.64 -3.17
CA LYS A 318 20.64 6.63 -1.75
C LYS A 318 21.39 5.57 -0.94
N ARG A 319 21.60 4.37 -1.50
CA ARG A 319 22.36 3.29 -0.87
C ARG A 319 23.81 3.70 -0.63
N GLN A 320 24.50 4.20 -1.66
CA GLN A 320 25.88 4.70 -1.52
C GLN A 320 26.01 5.81 -0.47
N GLN A 321 25.05 6.74 -0.41
CA GLN A 321 25.07 7.79 0.60
C GLN A 321 24.90 7.24 2.02
N ARG A 322 24.02 6.24 2.20
CA ARG A 322 23.78 5.62 3.50
C ARG A 322 24.95 4.73 3.92
N ASP A 323 25.53 3.94 3.02
CA ASP A 323 26.69 3.10 3.32
C ASP A 323 27.87 3.96 3.78
N LYS A 324 28.14 5.08 3.11
CA LYS A 324 29.14 6.07 3.55
C LYS A 324 28.83 6.64 4.93
N LEU A 325 27.55 6.89 5.25
CA LEU A 325 27.15 7.38 6.56
C LEU A 325 27.37 6.31 7.64
N LEU A 326 27.07 5.04 7.35
CA LEU A 326 27.30 3.93 8.27
C LEU A 326 28.79 3.73 8.53
N GLU A 327 29.63 3.74 7.49
CA GLU A 327 31.09 3.67 7.64
C GLU A 327 31.63 4.82 8.52
N GLN A 328 31.08 6.03 8.39
CA GLN A 328 31.45 7.17 9.24
C GLN A 328 31.04 6.97 10.70
N ILE A 329 29.85 6.41 10.95
CA ILE A 329 29.37 6.10 12.30
C ILE A 329 30.26 5.03 12.93
N GLU A 330 30.53 3.92 12.21
CA GLU A 330 31.40 2.84 12.71
C GLU A 330 32.82 3.32 12.98
N ALA A 331 33.40 4.14 12.10
CA ALA A 331 34.72 4.73 12.30
C ALA A 331 34.76 5.63 13.53
N ARG A 332 33.69 6.40 13.78
CA ARG A 332 33.54 7.24 14.97
C ARG A 332 33.43 6.41 16.24
N GLU A 333 32.58 5.40 16.27
CA GLU A 333 32.43 4.50 17.42
C GLU A 333 33.74 3.77 17.74
N ALA A 334 34.48 3.32 16.71
CA ALA A 334 35.78 2.69 16.88
C ALA A 334 36.87 3.67 17.36
N ALA A 335 36.76 4.97 17.02
CA ALA A 335 37.65 6.00 17.54
C ALA A 335 37.34 6.32 19.01
N GLU A 336 36.06 6.48 19.36
CA GLU A 336 35.61 6.71 20.75
C GLU A 336 36.02 5.53 21.65
N LYS A 337 35.82 4.29 21.20
CA LYS A 337 36.26 3.10 21.97
C LYS A 337 37.77 3.05 22.17
N ARG A 338 38.56 3.38 21.13
CA ARG A 338 40.04 3.46 21.24
C ARG A 338 40.46 4.57 22.20
N GLN A 339 39.77 5.70 22.20
CA GLN A 339 40.02 6.80 23.13
C GLN A 339 39.74 6.36 24.57
N THR A 340 38.58 5.75 24.84
CA THR A 340 38.25 5.25 26.19
C THR A 340 39.28 4.22 26.68
N GLN A 341 39.70 3.28 25.82
CA GLN A 341 40.74 2.32 26.17
C GLN A 341 42.09 2.98 26.47
N PHE A 342 42.45 4.03 25.72
CA PHE A 342 43.66 4.79 25.97
C PHE A 342 43.59 5.55 27.30
N GLU A 343 42.46 6.20 27.59
CA GLU A 343 42.22 6.91 28.86
C GLU A 343 42.27 5.97 30.06
N GLU A 344 41.68 4.77 29.96
CA GLU A 344 41.77 3.72 30.99
C GLU A 344 43.22 3.28 31.20
N ARG A 345 43.98 3.04 30.12
CA ARG A 345 45.39 2.64 30.19
C ARG A 345 46.27 3.71 30.84
N VAL A 346 46.04 4.98 30.52
CA VAL A 346 46.75 6.11 31.14
C VAL A 346 46.42 6.19 32.62
N ARG A 347 45.17 5.97 33.02
CA ARG A 347 44.75 5.93 34.43
C ARG A 347 45.47 4.81 35.19
N GLU A 348 45.47 3.59 34.65
CA GLU A 348 46.17 2.43 35.25
C GLU A 348 47.66 2.71 35.46
N LEU A 349 48.36 3.22 34.44
CA LEU A 349 49.79 3.54 34.55
C LEU A 349 50.07 4.65 35.58
N THR A 350 49.19 5.65 35.67
CA THR A 350 49.32 6.74 36.64
C THR A 350 49.15 6.21 38.08
N GLU A 351 48.19 5.31 38.30
CA GLU A 351 48.00 4.64 39.58
C GLU A 351 49.22 3.77 39.95
N GLU A 352 49.77 3.00 39.01
CA GLU A 352 51.00 2.20 39.23
C GLU A 352 52.22 3.06 39.59
N VAL A 353 52.45 4.17 38.89
CA VAL A 353 53.56 5.09 39.18
C VAL A 353 53.40 5.69 40.58
N THR A 354 52.18 6.09 40.94
CA THR A 354 51.88 6.66 42.26
C THR A 354 52.12 5.62 43.37
N GLN A 355 51.72 4.36 43.17
CA GLN A 355 51.98 3.28 44.13
C GLN A 355 53.48 2.93 44.27
N ARG A 356 54.25 2.96 43.18
CA ARG A 356 55.70 2.72 43.21
C ARG A 356 56.46 3.86 43.88
N GLN A 357 56.02 5.10 43.71
CA GLN A 357 56.63 6.25 44.40
C GLN A 357 56.26 6.28 45.90
N GLY A 358 55.09 5.76 46.28
CA GLY A 358 54.68 5.62 47.68
C GLY A 358 55.39 4.50 48.46
N THR A 359 55.98 3.52 47.79
CA THR A 359 56.69 2.38 48.43
C THR A 359 58.21 2.51 48.45
N GLY A 360 58.79 3.50 47.74
CA GLY A 360 60.23 3.79 47.75
C GLY A 360 60.70 4.76 48.83
N GLY A 361 59.78 5.24 49.69
CA GLY A 361 60.06 6.10 50.83
C GLY A 361 59.71 5.40 52.14
N SER A 362 60.49 4.41 52.54
CA SER A 362 60.50 3.84 53.90
C SER A 362 61.91 3.38 54.25
#